data_AF-A0A6N2YR40-F1
#
_entry.id   AF-A0A6N2YR40-F1
#
_cell.length_a   1.000
_cell.length_b   1.000
_cell.length_c   1.000
_cell.angle_alpha   90.00
_cell.angle_beta   90.00
_cell.angle_gamma   90.00
#
_symmetry.space_group_name_H-M   'P 1'
#
loop_
_entity.id
_entity.type
_entity.pdbx_description
1 polymer ?
#
loop_
_entity_poly.entity_id
_entity_poly.type
_entity_poly.pdbx_seq_one_letter_code
_entity_poly.pdbx_strand_id
1 'polypeptide(L)'
;MSETSISSQSTWRSKIKAMGPGILMASAAVGGSHIVSSTQAGGSYGWALLGLVILANLFKYPFFRFGAEYTADTGKTLVEGYAEKGKFYLWVFFILNVFSALVNTAGVSILCSAIIASAFPMLGLSITTWSIILVAIIWGMLLFGGYKLLDGMAKWIMSALTIATVAAVIIAAIKHPE
;
A
#
# COMPACT_ATOMS: atom_id res chain seq x y z
N MET A 1 16.27 42.94 23.34
CA MET A 1 16.02 41.62 23.93
C MET A 1 16.12 40.61 22.81
N SER A 2 17.22 39.87 22.73
CA SER A 2 17.50 38.90 21.67
C SER A 2 16.94 37.54 22.07
N GLU A 3 15.93 37.05 21.37
CA GLU A 3 15.47 35.66 21.50
C GLU A 3 16.52 34.74 20.88
N THR A 4 17.28 34.05 21.73
CA THR A 4 18.21 33.01 21.33
C THR A 4 17.40 31.77 20.96
N SER A 5 17.16 31.55 19.67
CA SER A 5 16.57 30.32 19.17
C SER A 5 17.57 29.16 19.39
N ILE A 6 17.33 28.35 20.42
CA ILE A 6 18.11 27.14 20.67
C ILE A 6 17.80 26.15 19.54
N SER A 7 18.67 26.09 18.53
CA SER A 7 18.61 25.06 17.49
C SER A 7 18.94 23.71 18.14
N SER A 8 17.92 22.97 18.57
CA SER A 8 18.05 21.59 19.01
C SER A 8 18.68 20.77 17.88
N GLN A 9 19.97 20.43 18.02
CA GLN A 9 20.65 19.60 17.02
C GLN A 9 19.99 18.22 16.99
N SER A 10 19.38 17.87 15.85
CA SER A 10 18.79 16.55 15.67
C SER A 10 19.89 15.49 15.75
N THR A 11 19.80 14.58 16.72
CA THR A 11 20.73 13.46 16.84
C THR A 11 20.35 12.33 15.91
N TRP A 12 21.29 11.44 15.58
CA TRP A 12 21.01 10.22 14.80
C TRP A 12 19.87 9.38 15.41
N ARG A 13 19.81 9.31 16.75
CA ARG A 13 18.71 8.65 17.47
C ARG A 13 17.36 9.35 17.24
N SER A 14 17.32 10.69 17.22
CA SER A 14 16.06 11.42 16.96
C SER A 14 15.60 11.26 15.51
N LYS A 15 16.53 11.22 14.54
CA LYS A 15 16.22 10.97 13.13
C LYS A 15 15.62 9.57 12.92
N ILE A 16 16.23 8.53 13.49
CA ILE A 16 15.71 7.15 13.41
C ILE A 16 14.31 7.06 14.05
N LYS A 17 14.11 7.71 15.20
CA LYS A 17 12.80 7.71 15.87
C LYS A 17 11.72 8.43 15.05
N ALA A 18 12.08 9.47 14.31
CA ALA A 18 11.18 10.21 13.43
C ALA A 18 10.78 9.43 12.15
N MET A 19 11.45 8.33 11.81
CA MET A 19 11.10 7.50 10.65
C MET A 19 9.84 6.65 10.86
N GLY A 20 9.38 6.46 12.10
CA GLY A 20 8.26 5.56 12.44
C GLY A 20 6.99 5.77 11.60
N PRO A 21 6.44 7.00 11.52
CA PRO A 21 5.28 7.29 10.69
C PRO A 21 5.52 7.05 9.19
N GLY A 22 6.72 7.37 8.69
CA GLY A 22 7.08 7.15 7.29
C GLY A 22 7.20 5.67 6.92
N ILE A 23 7.76 4.84 7.81
CA ILE A 23 7.84 3.38 7.63
C ILE A 23 6.44 2.77 7.64
N LEU A 24 5.56 3.20 8.55
CA LEU A 24 4.16 2.76 8.58
C LEU A 24 3.45 3.12 7.26
N MET A 25 3.60 4.36 6.80
CA MET A 25 3.04 4.82 5.53
C MET A 25 3.59 4.03 4.33
N ALA A 26 4.90 3.76 4.29
CA ALA A 26 5.53 2.97 3.24
C ALA A 26 5.00 1.53 3.24
N SER A 27 4.88 0.90 4.41
CA SER A 27 4.34 -0.46 4.53
C SER A 27 2.88 -0.57 4.09
N ALA A 28 2.07 0.45 4.38
CA ALA A 28 0.68 0.53 3.92
C ALA A 28 0.57 0.83 2.41
N ALA A 29 1.56 1.51 1.83
CA ALA A 29 1.59 1.84 0.40
C ALA A 29 2.03 0.65 -0.49
N VAL A 30 2.62 -0.39 0.09
CA VAL A 30 2.96 -1.65 -0.62
C VAL A 30 1.71 -2.52 -0.71
N GLY A 31 1.02 -2.46 -1.85
CA GLY A 31 -0.17 -3.26 -2.13
C GLY A 31 0.12 -4.50 -3.01
N GLY A 32 -0.83 -5.45 -3.02
CA GLY A 32 -0.75 -6.67 -3.83
C GLY A 32 -0.60 -6.40 -5.33
N SER A 33 -1.16 -5.29 -5.84
CA SER A 33 -0.99 -4.87 -7.23
C SER A 33 0.47 -4.57 -7.56
N HIS A 34 1.23 -3.94 -6.67
CA HIS A 34 2.65 -3.68 -6.92
C HIS A 34 3.47 -4.98 -6.96
N ILE A 35 3.10 -5.97 -6.14
CA ILE A 35 3.84 -7.24 -6.08
C ILE A 35 3.52 -8.10 -7.30
N VAL A 36 2.26 -8.26 -7.67
CA VAL A 36 1.87 -9.09 -8.83
C VAL A 36 2.21 -8.40 -10.15
N SER A 37 1.88 -7.11 -10.33
CA SER A 37 2.17 -6.43 -11.60
C SER A 37 3.66 -6.21 -11.82
N SER A 38 4.45 -5.90 -10.78
CA SER A 38 5.91 -5.72 -10.95
C SER A 38 6.60 -7.06 -11.21
N THR A 39 6.16 -8.16 -10.60
CA THR A 39 6.71 -9.50 -10.90
C THR A 39 6.33 -9.96 -12.29
N GLN A 40 5.07 -9.76 -12.71
CA GLN A 40 4.64 -10.04 -14.09
C GLN A 40 5.40 -9.19 -15.11
N ALA A 41 5.59 -7.89 -14.82
CA ALA A 41 6.35 -6.98 -15.66
C ALA A 41 7.83 -7.39 -15.74
N GLY A 42 8.45 -7.76 -14.62
CA GLY A 42 9.83 -8.28 -14.60
C GLY A 42 9.97 -9.60 -15.36
N GLY A 43 8.99 -10.51 -15.26
CA GLY A 43 8.99 -11.76 -16.01
C GLY A 43 8.75 -11.58 -17.51
N SER A 44 7.96 -10.59 -17.91
CA SER A 44 7.58 -10.36 -19.31
C SER A 44 8.53 -9.41 -20.05
N TYR A 45 9.12 -8.44 -19.36
CA TYR A 45 9.92 -7.35 -19.95
C TYR A 45 11.33 -7.25 -19.35
N GLY A 46 11.71 -8.11 -18.40
CA GLY A 46 13.01 -8.08 -17.74
C GLY A 46 13.31 -6.71 -17.13
N TRP A 47 14.49 -6.18 -17.45
CA TRP A 47 14.96 -4.88 -16.97
C TRP A 47 14.44 -3.68 -17.78
N ALA A 48 13.76 -3.90 -18.91
CA ALA A 48 13.36 -2.82 -19.81
C ALA A 48 12.44 -1.78 -19.14
N LEU A 49 11.66 -2.19 -18.14
CA LEU A 49 10.74 -1.32 -17.41
C LEU A 49 11.33 -0.71 -16.14
N LEU A 50 12.59 -1.01 -15.77
CA LEU A 50 13.21 -0.51 -14.53
C LEU A 50 13.20 1.02 -14.48
N GLY A 51 13.56 1.68 -15.59
CA GLY A 51 13.53 3.14 -15.69
C GLY A 51 12.13 3.73 -15.46
N LEU A 52 11.09 3.05 -15.97
CA LEU A 52 9.70 3.47 -15.77
C LEU A 52 9.27 3.30 -14.31
N VAL A 53 9.70 2.24 -13.64
CA VAL A 53 9.46 2.05 -12.19
C VAL A 53 10.11 3.16 -11.38
N ILE A 54 11.36 3.53 -11.68
CA ILE A 54 12.07 4.63 -11.01
C ILE A 54 11.33 5.95 -11.22
N LEU A 55 10.97 6.27 -12.47
CA LEU A 55 10.22 7.49 -12.81
C LEU A 55 8.86 7.54 -12.12
N ALA A 56 8.11 6.44 -12.10
CA ALA A 56 6.82 6.37 -11.43
C ALA A 56 6.94 6.67 -9.93
N ASN A 57 7.98 6.15 -9.26
CA ASN A 57 8.23 6.44 -7.85
C ASN A 57 8.69 7.89 -7.64
N LEU A 58 9.52 8.43 -8.53
CA LEU A 58 9.98 9.83 -8.49
C LEU A 58 8.80 10.80 -8.59
N PHE A 59 7.86 10.57 -9.52
CA PHE A 59 6.68 11.42 -9.66
C PHE A 59 5.67 11.23 -8.53
N LYS A 60 5.62 10.06 -7.89
CA LYS A 60 4.72 9.80 -6.75
C LYS A 60 5.19 10.48 -5.48
N TYR A 61 6.51 10.63 -5.32
CA TYR A 61 7.13 11.15 -4.10
C TYR A 61 6.62 12.54 -3.66
N PRO A 62 6.51 13.57 -4.54
CA PRO A 62 5.96 14.87 -4.17
C PRO A 62 4.59 14.79 -3.50
N PHE A 63 3.68 13.95 -4.01
CA PHE A 63 2.33 13.81 -3.44
C PHE A 63 2.35 13.27 -2.01
N PHE A 64 3.22 12.28 -1.74
CA PHE A 64 3.40 11.77 -0.39
C PHE A 64 4.04 12.79 0.54
N ARG A 65 5.06 13.49 0.05
CA ARG A 65 5.77 14.53 0.79
C ARG A 65 4.83 15.66 1.19
N PHE A 66 4.10 16.23 0.24
CA PHE A 66 3.14 17.31 0.51
C PHE A 66 2.03 16.86 1.47
N GLY A 67 1.57 15.61 1.38
CA GLY A 67 0.60 15.07 2.32
C GLY A 67 1.11 15.05 3.75
N ALA A 68 2.33 14.53 3.95
CA ALA A 68 2.95 14.45 5.28
C ALA A 68 3.34 15.83 5.83
N GLU A 69 3.93 16.70 4.99
CA GLU A 69 4.30 18.08 5.36
C GLU A 69 3.07 18.92 5.71
N TYR A 70 1.98 18.81 4.95
CA TYR A 70 0.75 19.53 5.26
C TYR A 70 0.25 19.22 6.67
N THR A 71 0.20 17.95 7.06
CA THR A 71 -0.23 17.56 8.40
C THR A 71 0.78 17.95 9.47
N ALA A 72 2.08 17.91 9.18
CA ALA A 72 3.11 18.36 10.11
C ALA A 72 3.05 19.88 10.37
N ASP A 73 2.82 20.67 9.33
CA ASP A 73 2.85 22.14 9.41
C ASP A 73 1.54 22.72 9.95
N THR A 74 0.40 22.13 9.58
CA THR A 74 -0.92 22.67 9.95
C THR A 74 -1.57 21.98 11.15
N GLY A 75 -1.09 20.79 11.53
CA GLY A 75 -1.74 19.92 12.51
C GLY A 75 -3.05 19.30 12.04
N LYS A 76 -3.45 19.51 10.77
CA LYS A 76 -4.72 19.02 10.20
C LYS A 76 -4.48 17.90 9.21
N THR A 77 -5.44 16.99 9.11
CA THR A 77 -5.48 15.99 8.03
C THR A 77 -5.79 16.65 6.70
N LEU A 78 -5.43 15.99 5.60
CA LEU A 78 -5.76 16.48 4.25
C LEU A 78 -7.27 16.65 4.03
N VAL A 79 -8.09 15.77 4.64
CA VAL A 79 -9.56 15.84 4.55
C VAL A 79 -10.08 17.08 5.26
N GLU A 80 -9.55 17.40 6.45
CA GLU A 80 -9.88 18.65 7.14
C GLU A 80 -9.42 19.87 6.32
N GLY A 81 -8.26 19.79 5.67
CA GLY A 81 -7.81 20.83 4.73
C GLY A 81 -8.77 21.05 3.55
N TYR A 82 -9.32 19.98 2.99
CA TYR A 82 -10.37 20.09 1.96
C TYR A 82 -11.66 20.67 2.51
N ALA A 83 -12.03 20.31 3.75
CA ALA A 83 -13.22 20.86 4.41
C ALA A 83 -13.12 22.38 4.58
N GLU A 84 -11.94 22.89 4.94
CA GLU A 84 -11.68 24.33 5.12
C GLU A 84 -11.74 25.10 3.81
N LYS A 85 -11.35 24.49 2.69
CA LYS A 85 -11.52 25.10 1.35
C LYS A 85 -12.99 25.13 0.89
N GLY A 86 -13.84 24.29 1.46
CA GLY A 86 -15.28 24.28 1.23
C GLY A 86 -15.85 22.92 0.86
N LYS A 87 -17.17 22.78 1.05
CA LYS A 87 -17.89 21.50 0.88
C LYS A 87 -17.79 20.89 -0.52
N PHE A 88 -17.56 21.70 -1.56
CA PHE A 88 -17.36 21.21 -2.93
C PHE A 88 -16.14 20.28 -3.03
N TYR A 89 -15.01 20.65 -2.41
CA TYR A 89 -13.79 19.84 -2.46
C TYR A 89 -13.95 18.51 -1.73
N LEU A 90 -14.72 18.48 -0.64
CA LEU A 90 -15.06 17.23 0.05
C LEU A 90 -15.91 16.31 -0.83
N TRP A 91 -16.87 16.84 -1.58
CA TRP A 91 -17.67 16.04 -2.52
C TRP A 91 -16.81 15.44 -3.63
N VAL A 92 -15.91 16.24 -4.23
CA VAL A 92 -14.96 15.75 -5.24
C VAL A 92 -14.06 14.66 -4.64
N PHE A 93 -13.48 14.89 -3.47
CA PHE A 93 -12.66 13.90 -2.76
C PHE A 93 -13.45 12.61 -2.48
N PHE A 94 -14.68 12.73 -1.99
CA PHE A 94 -15.54 11.59 -1.68
C PHE A 94 -15.84 10.75 -2.92
N ILE A 95 -16.24 11.39 -4.03
CA ILE A 95 -16.54 10.70 -5.29
C ILE A 95 -15.30 9.96 -5.80
N LEU A 96 -14.15 10.64 -5.85
CA LEU A 96 -12.89 10.03 -6.27
C LEU A 96 -12.50 8.85 -5.37
N ASN A 97 -12.73 8.96 -4.07
CA ASN A 97 -12.42 7.90 -3.11
C ASN A 97 -13.36 6.70 -3.26
N VAL A 98 -14.66 6.92 -3.54
CA VAL A 98 -15.60 5.83 -3.84
C VAL A 98 -15.15 5.06 -5.08
N PHE A 99 -14.81 5.75 -6.17
CA PHE A 99 -14.27 5.10 -7.38
C PHE A 99 -12.96 4.36 -7.09
N SER A 100 -12.04 4.99 -6.37
CA SER A 100 -10.76 4.37 -5.99
C SER A 100 -10.97 3.10 -5.16
N ALA A 101 -11.87 3.14 -4.17
CA ALA A 101 -12.18 2.01 -3.32
C ALA A 101 -12.81 0.85 -4.11
N LEU A 102 -13.74 1.14 -5.02
CA LEU A 102 -14.36 0.14 -5.90
C LEU A 102 -13.34 -0.53 -6.81
N VAL A 103 -12.52 0.25 -7.52
CA VAL A 103 -11.51 -0.27 -8.44
C VAL A 103 -10.44 -1.08 -7.69
N ASN A 104 -9.97 -0.57 -6.56
CA ASN A 104 -8.99 -1.28 -5.74
C ASN A 104 -9.56 -2.62 -5.20
N THR A 105 -10.79 -2.61 -4.71
CA THR A 105 -11.45 -3.83 -4.20
C THR A 105 -11.66 -4.85 -5.31
N ALA A 106 -12.13 -4.42 -6.48
CA ALA A 106 -12.32 -5.29 -7.64
C ALA A 106 -10.99 -5.88 -8.14
N GLY A 107 -9.94 -5.05 -8.24
CA GLY A 107 -8.63 -5.51 -8.69
C GLY A 107 -8.05 -6.58 -7.77
N VAL A 108 -8.04 -6.32 -6.47
CA VAL A 108 -7.48 -7.26 -5.47
C VAL A 108 -8.33 -8.52 -5.37
N SER A 109 -9.67 -8.42 -5.42
CA SER A 109 -10.54 -9.59 -5.33
C SER A 109 -10.39 -10.52 -6.52
N ILE A 110 -10.28 -9.99 -7.74
CA ILE A 110 -10.05 -10.79 -8.96
C ILE A 110 -8.69 -11.49 -8.89
N LEU A 111 -7.63 -10.77 -8.48
CA LEU A 111 -6.29 -11.33 -8.32
C LEU A 111 -6.27 -12.48 -7.32
N CYS A 112 -6.83 -12.29 -6.12
CA CYS A 112 -6.94 -13.35 -5.12
C CYS A 112 -7.76 -14.54 -5.63
N SER A 113 -8.87 -14.27 -6.33
CA SER A 113 -9.74 -15.31 -6.89
C SER A 113 -9.04 -16.13 -7.96
N ALA A 114 -8.25 -15.49 -8.83
CA ALA A 114 -7.44 -16.18 -9.83
C ALA A 114 -6.39 -17.10 -9.19
N ILE A 115 -5.76 -16.65 -8.11
CA ILE A 115 -4.80 -17.47 -7.34
C ILE A 115 -5.51 -18.68 -6.72
N ILE A 116 -6.66 -18.49 -6.07
CA ILE A 116 -7.43 -19.60 -5.46
C ILE A 116 -7.92 -20.58 -6.53
N ALA A 117 -8.48 -20.08 -7.63
CA ALA A 117 -8.95 -20.93 -8.73
C ALA A 117 -7.79 -21.75 -9.33
N SER A 118 -6.60 -21.17 -9.45
CA SER A 118 -5.41 -21.87 -9.94
C SER A 118 -4.84 -22.86 -8.93
N ALA A 119 -4.95 -22.58 -7.62
CA ALA A 119 -4.47 -23.46 -6.56
C ALA A 119 -5.41 -24.66 -6.31
N PHE A 120 -6.72 -24.48 -6.52
CA PHE A 120 -7.75 -25.50 -6.32
C PHE A 120 -8.59 -25.75 -7.58
N PRO A 121 -7.97 -26.23 -8.68
CA PRO A 121 -8.68 -26.44 -9.94
C PRO A 121 -9.80 -27.49 -9.82
N MET A 122 -9.70 -28.40 -8.85
CA MET A 122 -10.70 -29.45 -8.58
C MET A 122 -12.09 -28.91 -8.19
N LEU A 123 -12.15 -27.69 -7.63
CA LEU A 123 -13.43 -27.10 -7.21
C LEU A 123 -14.24 -26.55 -8.39
N GLY A 124 -13.63 -26.34 -9.57
CA GLY A 124 -14.33 -25.95 -10.80
C GLY A 124 -15.08 -24.61 -10.74
N LEU A 125 -14.88 -23.81 -9.69
CA LEU A 125 -15.57 -22.53 -9.49
C LEU A 125 -14.95 -21.43 -10.35
N SER A 126 -15.81 -20.57 -10.91
CA SER A 126 -15.37 -19.40 -11.68
C SER A 126 -14.65 -18.37 -10.81
N ILE A 127 -13.77 -17.57 -11.42
CA ILE A 127 -13.09 -16.44 -10.76
C ILE A 127 -14.11 -15.48 -10.13
N THR A 128 -15.21 -15.20 -10.82
CA THR A 128 -16.28 -14.33 -10.33
C THR A 128 -16.93 -14.87 -9.05
N THR A 129 -17.20 -16.18 -9.01
CA THR A 129 -17.79 -16.83 -7.83
C THR A 129 -16.84 -16.73 -6.63
N TRP A 130 -15.54 -17.01 -6.85
CA TRP A 130 -14.52 -16.82 -5.81
C TRP A 130 -14.42 -15.38 -5.32
N SER A 131 -14.53 -14.40 -6.21
CA SER A 131 -14.48 -12.98 -5.84
C SER A 131 -15.64 -12.61 -4.92
N ILE A 132 -16.85 -13.07 -5.24
CA ILE A 132 -18.05 -12.83 -4.41
C ILE A 132 -17.88 -13.50 -3.04
N ILE A 133 -17.43 -14.75 -2.99
CA ILE A 133 -17.20 -15.48 -1.74
C ILE A 133 -16.19 -14.74 -0.86
N LEU A 134 -15.05 -14.33 -1.44
CA LEU A 134 -14.00 -13.61 -0.72
C LEU A 134 -14.51 -12.27 -0.15
N VAL A 135 -15.20 -11.47 -0.97
CA VAL A 135 -15.76 -10.19 -0.52
C VAL A 135 -16.79 -10.41 0.59
N ALA A 136 -17.64 -11.42 0.47
CA ALA A 136 -18.62 -11.77 1.51
C ALA A 136 -17.95 -12.18 2.83
N ILE A 137 -16.87 -12.97 2.78
CA ILE A 137 -16.08 -13.36 3.96
C ILE A 137 -15.46 -12.11 4.60
N ILE A 138 -14.81 -11.24 3.82
CA ILE A 138 -14.18 -10.02 4.33
C ILE A 138 -15.23 -9.10 4.96
N TRP A 139 -16.40 -8.94 4.34
CA TRP A 139 -17.52 -8.20 4.92
C TRP A 139 -17.98 -8.80 6.24
N GLY A 140 -18.16 -10.12 6.30
CA GLY A 140 -18.49 -10.82 7.55
C GLY A 140 -17.45 -10.57 8.64
N MET A 141 -16.16 -10.65 8.30
CA MET A 141 -15.08 -10.38 9.24
C MET A 141 -15.10 -8.94 9.76
N LEU A 142 -15.35 -7.95 8.90
CA LEU A 142 -15.48 -6.54 9.33
C LEU A 142 -16.67 -6.34 10.27
N LEU A 143 -17.82 -6.92 9.93
CA LEU A 143 -19.06 -6.72 10.68
C LEU A 143 -19.05 -7.43 12.04
N PHE A 144 -18.42 -8.61 12.15
CA PHE A 144 -18.45 -9.42 13.37
C PHE A 144 -17.15 -9.45 14.17
N GLY A 145 -15.97 -9.43 13.52
CA GLY A 145 -14.67 -9.62 14.16
C GLY A 145 -13.94 -8.32 14.56
N GLY A 146 -14.42 -7.18 14.07
CA GLY A 146 -13.81 -5.87 14.28
C GLY A 146 -12.44 -5.72 13.61
N TYR A 147 -11.94 -4.48 13.57
CA TYR A 147 -10.70 -4.12 12.88
C TYR A 147 -9.44 -4.85 13.41
N LYS A 148 -9.45 -5.27 14.69
CA LYS A 148 -8.29 -5.91 15.34
C LYS A 148 -7.92 -7.27 14.74
N LEU A 149 -8.91 -8.09 14.36
CA LEU A 149 -8.66 -9.39 13.74
C LEU A 149 -7.96 -9.22 12.38
N LEU A 150 -8.47 -8.29 11.58
CA LEU A 150 -7.92 -7.98 10.25
C LEU A 150 -6.50 -7.41 10.36
N ASP A 151 -6.28 -6.47 11.30
CA ASP A 151 -4.96 -5.88 11.54
C ASP A 151 -3.92 -6.95 11.97
N GLY A 152 -4.31 -7.86 12.86
CA GLY A 152 -3.44 -8.97 13.29
C GLY A 152 -3.07 -9.92 12.14
N MET A 153 -4.05 -10.31 11.32
CA MET A 153 -3.82 -11.17 10.15
C MET A 153 -2.96 -10.48 9.08
N ALA A 154 -3.22 -9.21 8.80
CA ALA A 154 -2.47 -8.44 7.81
C ALA A 154 -0.98 -8.36 8.15
N LYS A 155 -0.64 -8.12 9.43
CA LYS A 155 0.76 -8.11 9.90
C LYS A 155 1.46 -9.45 9.66
N TRP A 156 0.79 -10.56 9.95
CA TRP A 156 1.33 -11.90 9.71
C TRP A 156 1.56 -12.17 8.22
N ILE A 157 0.56 -11.89 7.38
CA ILE A 157 0.64 -12.10 5.93
C ILE A 157 1.75 -11.26 5.31
N MET A 158 1.83 -9.97 5.66
CA MET A 158 2.87 -9.07 5.13
C MET A 158 4.27 -9.48 5.55
N SER A 159 4.43 -9.96 6.79
CA SER A 159 5.72 -10.46 7.28
C SER A 159 6.16 -11.71 6.50
N ALA A 160 5.25 -12.68 6.33
CA ALA A 160 5.52 -13.89 5.55
C ALA A 160 5.85 -13.58 4.08
N LEU A 161 5.09 -12.68 3.46
CA LEU A 161 5.30 -12.24 2.08
C LEU A 161 6.66 -11.56 1.89
N THR A 162 7.07 -10.71 2.83
CA THR A 162 8.37 -10.05 2.80
C THR A 162 9.49 -11.07 2.89
N ILE A 163 9.42 -12.02 3.82
CA ILE A 163 10.41 -13.09 3.98
C ILE A 163 10.48 -13.93 2.71
N ALA A 164 9.33 -14.35 2.16
CA ALA A 164 9.27 -15.14 0.93
C ALA A 164 9.86 -14.40 -0.27
N THR A 165 9.61 -13.10 -0.39
CA THR A 165 10.15 -12.27 -1.49
C THR A 165 11.66 -12.12 -1.38
N VAL A 166 12.18 -11.85 -0.18
CA VAL A 166 13.63 -11.77 0.06
C VAL A 166 14.31 -13.11 -0.22
N ALA A 167 13.72 -14.21 0.25
CA ALA A 167 14.23 -15.56 -0.03
C ALA A 167 14.25 -15.86 -1.53
N ALA A 168 13.17 -15.50 -2.25
CA ALA A 168 13.10 -15.67 -3.71
C ALA A 168 14.19 -14.88 -4.44
N VAL A 169 14.46 -13.64 -4.02
CA VAL A 169 15.55 -12.82 -4.58
C VAL A 169 16.91 -13.46 -4.32
N ILE A 170 17.17 -13.94 -3.11
CA ILE A 170 18.44 -14.61 -2.76
C ILE A 170 18.63 -15.87 -3.62
N ILE A 171 17.61 -16.70 -3.75
CA ILE A 171 17.66 -17.92 -4.56
C ILE A 171 17.89 -17.56 -6.04
N ALA A 172 17.18 -16.57 -6.56
CA ALA A 172 17.36 -16.11 -7.94
C ALA A 172 18.79 -15.61 -8.19
N ALA A 173 19.34 -14.80 -7.29
CA ALA A 173 20.71 -14.28 -7.39
C ALA A 173 21.77 -15.38 -7.35
N ILE A 174 21.55 -16.45 -6.58
CA ILE A 174 22.48 -17.60 -6.53
C ILE A 174 22.37 -18.46 -7.78
N LYS A 175 21.16 -18.66 -8.31
CA LYS A 175 20.89 -19.62 -9.39
C LYS A 175 21.09 -19.03 -10.79
N HIS A 176 21.00 -17.71 -10.92
CA HIS A 176 21.12 -16.96 -12.18
C HIS A 176 21.98 -15.70 -11.97
N PRO A 177 23.31 -15.82 -11.86
CA PRO A 177 24.23 -14.70 -11.80
C PRO A 177 24.52 -14.18 -13.22
N GLU A 178 23.55 -13.53 -13.83
CA GLU A 178 23.70 -12.82 -15.11
C GLU A 178 23.54 -11.30 -14.95
#